data_AF-A0A355RAU9-F1
#
_entry.id   AF-A0A355RAU9-F1
#
_cell.length_a   1.000
_cell.length_b   1.000
_cell.length_c   1.000
_cell.angle_alpha   90.00
_cell.angle_beta   90.00
_cell.angle_gamma   90.00
#
_symmetry.space_group_name_H-M   'P 1'
#
loop_
_entity.id
_entity.type
_entity.pdbx_description
1 polymer ?
#
loop_
_entity_poly.entity_id
_entity_poly.type
_entity_poly.pdbx_seq_one_letter_code
_entity_poly.pdbx_strand_id
1 'polypeptide(L)' 'FLAWRMFQQAREALVVGGALYIVGNRHLGYHSKLARLFRGVEQVAATPKFVILKARK' A
#
# COMPACT_ATOMS: atom_id res chain seq x y z
N PHE A 1 -0.22 4.25 -13.53
CA PHE A 1 -0.86 5.57 -13.39
C PHE A 1 -1.99 5.57 -12.36
N LEU A 2 -3.03 4.71 -12.46
CA LEU A 2 -4.15 4.71 -11.51
C LEU A 2 -3.79 4.41 -10.04
N ALA A 3 -3.18 3.25 -9.76
CA ALA A 3 -2.86 2.85 -8.38
C ALA A 3 -1.91 3.84 -7.67
N TRP A 4 -0.99 4.48 -8.41
CA TRP A 4 -0.09 5.48 -7.84
C TRP A 4 -0.85 6.70 -7.33
N ARG A 5 -1.79 7.22 -8.14
CA ARG A 5 -2.64 8.34 -7.75
C ARG A 5 -3.51 7.99 -6.53
N MET A 6 -4.09 6.79 -6.51
CA MET A 6 -4.86 6.31 -5.36
C MET A 6 -4.03 6.24 -4.08
N PHE A 7 -2.77 5.81 -4.16
CA PHE A 7 -1.88 5.78 -2.98
C PHE A 7 -1.51 7.18 -2.48
N GLN A 8 -1.28 8.14 -3.37
CA GLN A 8 -1.04 9.54 -3.00
C GLN A 8 -2.26 10.14 -2.28
N GLN A 9 -3.45 9.97 -2.84
CA GLN A 9 -4.70 10.45 -2.27
C GLN A 9 -5.00 9.80 -0.90
N ALA A 10 -4.77 8.50 -0.77
CA ALA A 10 -4.91 7.80 0.50
C ALA A 10 -3.95 8.33 1.57
N ARG A 11 -2.68 8.58 1.22
CA ARG A 11 -1.70 9.18 2.15
C ARG A 11 -2.14 10.58 2.59
N GLU A 12 -2.64 11.40 1.69
CA GLU A 12 -3.12 12.75 2.02
C GLU A 12 -4.29 12.69 3.00
N ALA A 13 -5.26 11.81 2.75
CA ALA A 13 -6.47 11.68 3.56
C ALA A 13 -6.28 11.03 4.95
N LEU A 14 -5.22 10.24 5.15
CA LEU A 14 -4.98 9.58 6.44
C LEU A 14 -4.57 10.59 7.53
N VAL A 15 -5.04 10.37 8.76
CA VAL A 15 -4.52 11.07 9.94
C VAL A 15 -3.14 10.53 10.35
N VAL A 16 -2.44 11.25 11.22
CA VAL A 16 -1.18 10.76 11.83
C VAL A 16 -1.45 9.44 12.56
N GLY A 17 -0.64 8.41 12.29
CA GLY A 17 -0.83 7.06 12.84
C GLY A 17 -1.86 6.20 12.10
N GLY A 18 -2.56 6.75 11.10
CA GLY A 18 -3.47 6.01 10.24
C GLY A 18 -2.75 5.01 9.32
N ALA A 19 -3.50 4.02 8.83
CA ALA A 19 -2.97 2.98 7.94
C ALA A 19 -3.84 2.76 6.71
N LEU A 20 -3.19 2.54 5.57
CA LEU A 20 -3.81 2.09 4.33
C LEU A 20 -3.62 0.57 4.22
N TYR A 21 -4.69 -0.19 4.02
CA TYR A 21 -4.64 -1.59 3.64
C TYR A 21 -5.02 -1.74 2.17
N ILE A 22 -4.25 -2.54 1.42
CA ILE A 22 -4.55 -2.85 0.02
C ILE A 22 -4.49 -4.34 -0.23
N VAL A 23 -5.32 -4.81 -1.17
CA VAL A 23 -5.17 -6.11 -1.83
C VAL A 23 -4.72 -5.84 -3.26
N GLY A 24 -3.67 -6.52 -3.72
CA GLY A 24 -3.18 -6.36 -5.08
C GLY A 24 -2.68 -7.66 -5.69
N ASN A 25 -2.61 -7.72 -7.01
CA ASN A 25 -1.97 -8.85 -7.68
C ASN A 25 -0.47 -8.88 -7.32
N ARG A 26 0.02 -10.03 -6.89
CA ARG A 26 1.39 -10.20 -6.35
C ARG A 26 2.47 -9.70 -7.32
N HIS A 27 2.27 -9.92 -8.62
CA HIS A 27 3.22 -9.53 -9.68
C HIS A 27 3.35 -8.02 -9.90
N LEU A 28 2.43 -7.19 -9.38
CA LEU A 28 2.43 -5.75 -9.64
C LEU A 28 3.40 -4.95 -8.76
N GLY A 29 4.07 -5.59 -7.79
CA GLY A 29 5.16 -4.98 -7.02
C GLY A 29 4.77 -3.73 -6.24
N TYR A 30 3.55 -3.68 -5.67
CA TYR A 30 3.05 -2.47 -4.99
C TYR A 30 3.81 -2.08 -3.72
N HIS A 31 4.53 -3.01 -3.08
CA HIS A 31 5.36 -2.73 -1.91
C HIS A 31 6.37 -1.59 -2.18
N SER A 32 7.08 -1.62 -3.31
CA SER A 32 8.07 -0.60 -3.67
C SER A 32 7.44 0.77 -3.94
N LYS A 33 6.21 0.80 -4.45
CA LYS A 33 5.47 2.04 -4.66
C LYS A 33 5.01 2.63 -3.33
N LEU A 34 4.42 1.80 -2.47
CA LEU A 34 3.99 2.25 -1.14
C LEU A 34 5.18 2.71 -0.28
N ALA A 35 6.34 2.05 -0.37
CA ALA A 35 7.55 2.42 0.38
C ALA A 35 8.11 3.81 -0.01
N ARG A 36 7.76 4.33 -1.18
CA ARG A 36 8.10 5.72 -1.57
C ARG A 36 7.20 6.77 -0.93
N LEU A 37 6.03 6.39 -0.45
CA LEU A 37 5.00 7.30 0.06
C LEU A 37 4.82 7.19 1.59
N PHE A 38 4.94 5.99 2.14
CA PHE A 38 4.64 5.67 3.54
C PHE A 38 5.92 5.34 4.31
N ARG A 39 5.92 5.61 5.62
CA ARG A 39 7.09 5.37 6.49
C ARG A 39 7.32 3.89 6.78
N GLY A 40 6.30 3.07 6.66
CA GLY A 40 6.40 1.62 6.85
C GLY A 40 5.38 0.89 5.99
N VAL A 41 5.81 -0.20 5.37
CA VAL A 41 4.98 -1.11 4.56
C VAL A 41 5.23 -2.54 5.02
N GLU A 42 4.17 -3.22 5.45
CA GLU A 42 4.22 -4.61 5.90
C GLU A 42 3.31 -5.50 5.06
N GLN A 43 3.78 -6.70 4.73
CA GLN A 43 2.92 -7.73 4.17
C GLN A 43 2.12 -8.38 5.30
N VAL A 44 0.81 -8.28 5.22
CA VAL A 44 -0.11 -8.85 6.21
C VAL A 44 -0.41 -10.31 5.88
N ALA A 45 -0.66 -10.60 4.62
CA ALA A 45 -0.96 -11.95 4.13
C ALA A 45 -0.71 -12.05 2.63
N ALA A 46 -0.64 -13.27 2.08
CA ALA A 46 -0.57 -13.49 0.65
C ALA A 46 -1.15 -14.85 0.23
N THR A 47 -1.63 -14.91 -1.00
CA THR A 47 -1.96 -16.13 -1.76
C THR A 47 -1.10 -16.15 -3.04
N PRO A 48 -1.06 -17.24 -3.83
CA PRO A 48 -0.27 -17.26 -5.06
C PRO A 48 -0.57 -16.08 -6.01
N LYS A 49 -1.83 -15.64 -6.09
CA LYS A 49 -2.27 -14.54 -6.96
C LYS A 49 -2.24 -13.16 -6.29
N PHE A 50 -2.50 -13.08 -4.98
CA PHE A 50 -2.75 -11.82 -4.29
C PHE A 50 -1.80 -11.58 -3.11
N VAL A 51 -1.59 -10.31 -2.78
CA VAL A 51 -0.88 -9.86 -1.57
C VAL A 51 -1.72 -8.82 -0.85
N ILE A 52 -1.72 -8.87 0.48
CA ILE A 52 -2.27 -7.84 1.36
C ILE A 52 -1.11 -7.05 1.95
N LEU A 53 -1.08 -5.75 1.70
CA LEU A 53 -0.06 -4.84 2.24
C LEU A 53 -0.74 -3.80 3.14
N LYS A 54 -0.07 -3.45 4.23
CA LYS A 54 -0.44 -2.32 5.09
C LYS A 54 0.65 -1.27 5.05
N ALA A 55 0.29 -0.02 4.83
CA ALA A 55 1.19 1.12 4.79
C ALA A 55 0.80 2.17 5.85
N ARG A 56 1.74 2.57 6.72
CA ARG A 56 1.48 3.50 7.85
C ARG A 56 1.93 4.92 7.51
N LYS A 57 1.08 5.92 7.82
CA LYS A 57 1.39 7.37 7.63
C LYS A 57 2.33 7.88 8.72
#